data_AF-A0A353QYT3-F1
#
_entry.id   AF-A0A353QYT3-F1
#
_cell.length_a   1.000
_cell.length_b   1.000
_cell.length_c   1.000
_cell.angle_alpha   90.00
_cell.angle_beta   90.00
_cell.angle_gamma   90.00
#
_symmetry.space_group_name_H-M   'P 1'
#
loop_
_entity.id
_entity.type
_entity.pdbx_description
1 polymer ?
#
loop_
_entity_poly.entity_id
_entity_poly.type
_entity_poly.pdbx_seq_one_letter_code
_entity_poly.pdbx_strand_id
1 'polypeptide(L)'
;MVSIKIPNFARKELTKTQFQRRCNRLLRQKLVRFTEEEKQEIKTISKNLNIADGFKHLTDFLGRKYENIQNTSYTIFEYGKTRANGKIIPGFFTRLSTERKKLLITPERAADISDKITNYKEKVLRFFSNIVYKPSTHPDILKIEQNLSKEGIKAKFSDRSSLDFAKLTQETLQEINKQGYDLPKRIYTSPFLGITTKAVVMMKPNNTAKAIFFNPTFIEKTLKSIENYMVGKYLNGIFSTENPKHIIKHEVGHYNHSQKGLKSLYLQYFSGIASSRESNTVLTKDMEQLLKKNVSEFATNDDKLGLDAVAEIFAGLLDGKIYKSQIMDIYKKLNGPMPKSTKN
;
A
#
# COMPACT_ATOMS: atom_id res chain seq x y z
N MET A 1 -37.14 0.73 -23.69
CA MET A 1 -36.54 0.29 -22.41
C MET A 1 -35.61 -0.89 -22.67
N VAL A 2 -34.29 -0.68 -22.64
CA VAL A 2 -33.33 -1.78 -22.83
C VAL A 2 -33.21 -2.51 -21.50
N SER A 3 -33.73 -3.74 -21.44
CA SER A 3 -33.53 -4.67 -20.34
C SER A 3 -32.05 -5.00 -20.25
N ILE A 4 -31.32 -4.31 -19.36
CA ILE A 4 -29.95 -4.67 -19.02
C ILE A 4 -30.04 -5.95 -18.20
N LYS A 5 -29.86 -7.11 -18.83
CA LYS A 5 -29.57 -8.37 -18.14
C LYS A 5 -28.29 -8.15 -17.33
N ILE A 6 -28.44 -7.83 -16.05
CA ILE A 6 -27.33 -7.81 -15.09
C ILE A 6 -26.79 -9.25 -15.07
N PRO A 7 -25.55 -9.50 -15.52
CA PRO A 7 -25.02 -10.86 -15.50
C PRO A 7 -24.99 -11.34 -14.05
N ASN A 8 -25.23 -12.64 -13.87
CA ASN A 8 -25.43 -13.35 -12.60
C ASN A 8 -24.13 -13.40 -11.74
N PHE A 9 -23.52 -12.23 -11.49
CA PHE A 9 -22.32 -11.99 -10.69
C PHE A 9 -22.64 -11.80 -9.21
N ALA A 10 -23.92 -11.90 -8.80
CA ALA A 10 -24.31 -12.14 -7.42
C ALA A 10 -23.78 -13.52 -7.01
N ARG A 11 -22.47 -13.59 -6.75
CA ARG A 11 -21.82 -14.77 -6.19
C ARG A 11 -22.53 -15.03 -4.87
N LYS A 12 -23.29 -16.12 -4.85
CA LYS A 12 -23.97 -16.69 -3.68
C LYS A 12 -23.11 -16.49 -2.44
N GLU A 13 -23.76 -16.12 -1.34
CA GLU A 13 -23.14 -16.08 -0.02
C GLU A 13 -22.24 -17.30 0.19
N LEU A 14 -21.10 -17.06 0.83
CA LEU A 14 -20.07 -18.08 0.97
C LEU A 14 -20.64 -19.28 1.74
N THR A 15 -20.75 -20.45 1.10
CA THR A 15 -21.29 -21.63 1.78
C THR A 15 -20.33 -22.12 2.87
N LYS A 16 -20.83 -22.85 3.86
CA LYS A 16 -19.99 -23.44 4.93
C LYS A 16 -18.85 -24.27 4.34
N THR A 17 -19.13 -25.07 3.31
CA THR A 17 -18.13 -25.85 2.58
C THR A 17 -17.09 -24.98 1.90
N GLN A 18 -17.49 -23.86 1.27
CA GLN A 18 -16.55 -22.93 0.65
C GLN A 18 -15.66 -22.23 1.69
N PHE A 19 -16.22 -21.87 2.85
CA PHE A 19 -15.46 -21.32 3.97
C PHE A 19 -14.43 -22.31 4.50
N GLN A 20 -14.84 -23.55 4.77
CA GLN A 20 -13.93 -24.62 5.21
C GLN A 20 -12.82 -24.90 4.19
N ARG A 21 -13.13 -24.91 2.88
CA ARG A 21 -12.12 -25.05 1.82
C ARG A 21 -11.09 -23.93 1.85
N ARG A 22 -11.50 -22.69 2.15
CA ARG A 22 -10.59 -21.55 2.32
C ARG A 22 -9.66 -21.73 3.53
N CYS A 23 -10.19 -22.16 4.68
CA CYS A 23 -9.37 -22.49 5.86
C CYS A 23 -8.39 -23.65 5.57
N ASN A 24 -8.85 -24.72 4.93
CA ASN A 24 -8.00 -25.85 4.56
C ASN A 24 -6.89 -25.44 3.59
N ARG A 25 -7.16 -24.48 2.70
CA ARG A 25 -6.13 -23.92 1.81
C ARG A 25 -5.05 -23.16 2.60
N LEU A 26 -5.39 -22.45 3.68
CA LEU A 26 -4.41 -21.82 4.57
C LEU A 26 -3.52 -22.84 5.29
N LEU A 27 -4.09 -23.99 5.67
CA LEU A 27 -3.35 -25.04 6.39
C LEU A 27 -2.40 -25.83 5.47
N ARG A 28 -2.71 -25.91 4.16
CA ARG A 28 -1.93 -26.72 3.19
C ARG A 28 -0.86 -25.93 2.43
N GLN A 29 -0.97 -24.61 2.38
CA GLN A 29 -0.03 -23.76 1.64
C GLN A 29 1.35 -23.70 2.33
N LYS A 30 2.39 -23.39 1.56
CA LYS A 30 3.79 -23.29 2.01
C LYS A 30 4.34 -21.85 2.00
N LEU A 31 3.54 -20.87 1.60
CA LEU A 31 3.94 -19.47 1.50
C LEU A 31 4.17 -18.86 2.90
N VAL A 32 3.30 -19.16 3.87
CA VAL A 32 3.41 -18.69 5.26
C VAL A 32 3.45 -19.88 6.21
N ARG A 33 4.42 -19.89 7.12
CA ARG A 33 4.47 -20.90 8.19
C ARG A 33 3.54 -20.49 9.33
N PHE A 34 2.64 -21.39 9.68
CA PHE A 34 1.79 -21.30 10.86
C PHE A 34 2.34 -22.19 11.98
N THR A 35 2.32 -21.71 13.23
CA THR A 35 2.61 -22.53 14.42
C THR A 35 1.50 -23.56 14.65
N GLU A 36 1.70 -24.53 15.54
CA GLU A 36 0.66 -25.52 15.83
C GLU A 36 -0.56 -24.88 16.52
N GLU A 37 -0.34 -23.86 17.36
CA GLU A 37 -1.41 -23.07 17.99
C GLU A 37 -2.21 -22.30 16.93
N GLU A 38 -1.53 -21.63 16.01
CA GLU A 38 -2.16 -20.91 14.89
C GLU A 38 -2.95 -21.87 13.97
N LYS A 39 -2.41 -23.07 13.70
CA LYS A 39 -3.14 -24.09 12.94
C LYS A 39 -4.38 -24.56 13.68
N GLN A 40 -4.30 -24.70 15.01
CA GLN A 40 -5.45 -25.08 15.82
C GLN A 40 -6.51 -23.99 15.85
N GLU A 41 -6.12 -22.72 15.95
CA GLU A 41 -7.04 -21.57 15.85
C GLU A 41 -7.77 -21.56 14.49
N ILE A 42 -7.06 -21.75 13.37
CA ILE A 42 -7.68 -21.85 12.04
C ILE A 42 -8.66 -23.02 11.97
N LYS A 43 -8.33 -24.18 12.56
CA LYS A 43 -9.24 -25.34 12.62
C LYS A 43 -10.50 -25.00 13.44
N THR A 44 -10.37 -24.33 14.58
CA THR A 44 -11.51 -23.89 15.39
C THR A 44 -12.39 -22.92 14.62
N ILE A 45 -11.79 -21.90 13.98
CA ILE A 45 -12.50 -20.94 13.12
C ILE A 45 -13.29 -21.66 12.01
N SER A 46 -12.69 -22.68 11.38
CA SER A 46 -13.33 -23.43 10.28
C SER A 46 -14.59 -24.21 10.68
N LYS A 47 -14.76 -24.48 11.99
CA LYS A 47 -15.91 -25.19 12.55
C LYS A 47 -17.06 -24.26 12.96
N ASN A 48 -16.86 -22.94 12.92
CA ASN A 48 -17.88 -21.97 13.33
C ASN A 48 -19.18 -22.16 12.52
N LEU A 49 -20.31 -22.25 13.23
CA LEU A 49 -21.64 -22.41 12.64
C LEU A 49 -22.12 -21.09 12.02
N ASN A 50 -21.76 -19.96 12.63
CA ASN A 50 -21.98 -18.64 12.04
C ASN A 50 -20.81 -18.31 11.09
N ILE A 51 -21.06 -18.41 9.79
CA ILE A 51 -20.05 -18.15 8.75
C ILE A 51 -19.59 -16.69 8.79
N ALA A 52 -20.47 -15.74 9.11
CA ALA A 52 -20.11 -14.33 9.18
C ALA A 52 -19.09 -14.08 10.30
N ASP A 53 -19.34 -14.64 11.49
CA ASP A 53 -18.44 -14.54 12.64
C ASP A 53 -17.12 -15.27 12.38
N GLY A 54 -17.19 -16.50 11.84
CA GLY A 54 -16.01 -17.25 11.45
C GLY A 54 -15.13 -16.48 10.46
N PHE A 55 -15.75 -15.79 9.51
CA PHE A 55 -15.04 -14.97 8.53
C PHE A 55 -14.41 -13.73 9.14
N LYS A 56 -15.10 -13.07 10.08
CA LYS A 56 -14.56 -11.94 10.84
C LYS A 56 -13.32 -12.38 11.63
N HIS A 57 -13.43 -13.46 12.41
CA HIS A 57 -12.32 -14.01 13.18
C HIS A 57 -11.13 -14.39 12.29
N LEU A 58 -11.39 -15.02 11.14
CA LEU A 58 -10.34 -15.36 10.19
C LEU A 58 -9.64 -14.11 9.63
N THR A 59 -10.39 -13.06 9.35
CA THR A 59 -9.86 -11.79 8.84
C THR A 59 -8.96 -11.15 9.89
N ASP A 60 -9.40 -11.08 11.14
CA ASP A 60 -8.65 -10.48 12.24
C ASP A 60 -7.36 -11.27 12.54
N PHE A 61 -7.45 -12.60 12.57
CA PHE A 61 -6.31 -13.50 12.74
C PHE A 61 -5.24 -13.29 11.65
N LEU A 62 -5.65 -13.34 10.38
CA LEU A 62 -4.74 -13.16 9.25
C LEU A 62 -4.16 -11.74 9.19
N GLY A 63 -4.91 -10.73 9.66
CA GLY A 63 -4.43 -9.36 9.82
C GLY A 63 -3.28 -9.26 10.82
N ARG A 64 -3.46 -9.78 12.04
CA ARG A 64 -2.39 -9.87 13.05
C ARG A 64 -1.18 -10.65 12.53
N LYS A 65 -1.41 -11.76 11.83
CA LYS A 65 -0.32 -12.55 11.21
C LYS A 65 0.47 -11.74 10.20
N TYR A 66 -0.22 -10.96 9.36
CA TYR A 66 0.43 -10.12 8.36
C TYR A 66 1.23 -8.99 9.01
N GLU A 67 0.69 -8.34 10.03
CA GLU A 67 1.38 -7.32 10.82
C GLU A 67 2.68 -7.87 11.45
N ASN A 68 2.62 -9.06 12.05
CA ASN A 68 3.81 -9.74 12.58
C ASN A 68 4.86 -10.02 11.50
N ILE A 69 4.45 -10.35 10.27
CA ILE A 69 5.36 -10.52 9.12
C ILE A 69 5.97 -9.16 8.71
N GLN A 70 5.19 -8.08 8.72
CA GLN A 70 5.68 -6.74 8.44
C GLN A 70 6.74 -6.31 9.45
N ASN A 71 6.45 -6.45 10.74
CA ASN A 71 7.28 -6.01 11.85
C ASN A 71 8.57 -6.83 11.96
N THR A 72 8.51 -8.15 11.83
CA THR A 72 9.71 -9.01 11.80
C THR A 72 10.65 -8.64 10.64
N SER A 73 10.09 -8.17 9.51
CA SER A 73 10.90 -7.72 8.37
C SER A 73 11.56 -6.36 8.62
N TYR A 74 10.99 -5.52 9.48
CA TYR A 74 11.53 -4.20 9.82
C TYR A 74 12.72 -4.33 10.79
N THR A 75 12.62 -5.22 11.78
CA THR A 75 13.72 -5.56 12.71
C THR A 75 14.95 -6.12 11.98
N ILE A 76 14.76 -6.74 10.82
CA ILE A 76 15.82 -7.24 9.94
C ILE A 76 16.67 -6.10 9.34
N PHE A 77 16.13 -4.89 9.16
CA PHE A 77 16.86 -3.73 8.60
C PHE A 77 17.51 -2.83 9.66
N GLU A 78 16.98 -2.76 10.89
CA GLU A 78 17.46 -1.83 11.92
C GLU A 78 18.56 -2.37 12.84
N TYR A 79 19.00 -3.62 12.71
CA TYR A 79 20.12 -4.17 13.50
C TYR A 79 21.49 -3.65 13.02
N GLY A 80 21.68 -2.34 13.19
CA GLY A 80 22.93 -1.60 13.27
C GLY A 80 22.97 -0.63 14.46
N LYS A 81 21.84 -0.31 15.11
CA LYS A 81 21.79 0.47 16.36
C LYS A 81 20.61 0.02 17.24
N THR A 82 20.87 -0.09 18.55
CA THR A 82 19.96 -0.42 19.68
C THR A 82 19.70 -1.90 20.03
N ARG A 83 20.23 -2.27 21.20
CA ARG A 83 19.71 -3.33 22.08
C ARG A 83 18.84 -2.64 23.14
N ALA A 84 17.60 -3.10 23.32
CA ALA A 84 16.92 -3.16 24.62
C ALA A 84 15.68 -4.07 24.47
N ASN A 85 15.50 -5.01 25.41
CA ASN A 85 14.29 -5.82 25.65
C ASN A 85 14.08 -7.14 24.88
N GLY A 86 15.16 -7.86 24.59
CA GLY A 86 15.27 -9.23 25.13
C GLY A 86 14.40 -10.37 24.58
N LYS A 87 13.80 -10.31 23.38
CA LYS A 87 13.39 -11.53 22.64
C LYS A 87 13.72 -11.42 21.15
N ILE A 88 14.86 -12.00 20.78
CA ILE A 88 15.34 -12.12 19.40
C ILE A 88 14.66 -13.34 18.77
N ILE A 89 13.77 -13.12 17.81
CA ILE A 89 13.45 -14.16 16.80
C ILE A 89 14.67 -14.23 15.87
N PRO A 90 15.26 -15.40 15.58
CA PRO A 90 16.41 -15.49 14.68
C PRO A 90 16.03 -14.97 13.28
N GLY A 91 16.41 -13.72 13.02
CA GLY A 91 16.12 -12.99 11.80
C GLY A 91 17.26 -13.14 10.81
N PHE A 92 16.96 -13.00 9.54
CA PHE A 92 17.86 -13.21 8.39
C PHE A 92 19.18 -12.41 8.47
N PHE A 93 19.25 -11.30 9.23
CA PHE A 93 20.47 -10.53 9.48
C PHE A 93 21.26 -10.94 10.71
N THR A 94 20.68 -11.67 11.68
CA THR A 94 21.42 -12.13 12.87
C THR A 94 22.53 -13.10 12.48
N ARG A 95 22.37 -13.83 11.37
CA ARG A 95 23.45 -14.65 10.76
C ARG A 95 24.53 -13.84 10.05
N LEU A 96 24.26 -12.58 9.69
CA LEU A 96 25.24 -11.69 9.06
C LEU A 96 26.03 -10.87 10.09
N SER A 97 25.48 -10.67 11.30
CA SER A 97 26.14 -9.90 12.37
C SER A 97 26.98 -10.73 13.35
N THR A 98 26.75 -12.05 13.48
CA THR A 98 27.52 -12.89 14.42
C THR A 98 28.82 -13.45 13.84
N GLU A 99 29.00 -13.42 12.52
CA GLU A 99 30.33 -13.64 11.94
C GLU A 99 31.00 -12.30 11.70
N ARG A 100 31.92 -11.94 12.60
CA ARG A 100 32.91 -10.84 12.45
C ARG A 100 33.88 -11.08 11.27
N LYS A 101 33.42 -11.65 10.17
CA LYS A 101 34.09 -11.65 8.86
C LYS A 101 33.22 -10.85 7.91
N LYS A 102 33.53 -9.55 7.80
CA LYS A 102 33.28 -8.61 6.68
C LYS A 102 32.43 -9.16 5.52
N LEU A 103 31.15 -9.45 5.75
CA LEU A 103 30.15 -9.43 4.68
C LEU A 103 29.53 -8.04 4.70
N LEU A 104 30.31 -7.06 4.22
CA LEU A 104 29.79 -5.77 3.82
C LEU A 104 28.78 -6.04 2.71
N ILE A 105 27.49 -6.03 3.06
CA ILE A 105 26.42 -6.09 2.07
C ILE A 105 26.56 -4.84 1.23
N THR A 106 26.85 -5.00 -0.06
CA THR A 106 26.92 -3.85 -0.97
C THR A 106 25.52 -3.22 -1.11
N PRO A 107 25.42 -1.92 -1.45
CA PRO A 107 24.13 -1.27 -1.70
C PRO A 107 23.23 -2.03 -2.68
N GLU A 108 23.82 -2.64 -3.71
CA GLU A 108 23.12 -3.49 -4.69
C GLU A 108 22.52 -4.71 -4.02
N ARG A 109 23.29 -5.39 -3.18
CA ARG A 109 22.81 -6.58 -2.47
C ARG A 109 21.72 -6.22 -1.47
N ALA A 110 21.81 -5.06 -0.81
CA ALA A 110 20.77 -4.56 0.08
C ALA A 110 19.47 -4.24 -0.69
N ALA A 111 19.56 -3.60 -1.85
CA ALA A 111 18.43 -3.36 -2.74
C ALA A 111 17.76 -4.66 -3.21
N ASP A 112 18.54 -5.68 -3.58
CA ASP A 112 18.00 -6.99 -3.98
C ASP A 112 17.30 -7.73 -2.84
N ILE A 113 17.84 -7.64 -1.61
CA ILE A 113 17.20 -8.20 -0.42
C ILE A 113 15.87 -7.47 -0.14
N SER A 114 15.87 -6.14 -0.23
CA SER A 114 14.67 -5.30 -0.08
C SER A 114 13.58 -5.70 -1.11
N ASP A 115 13.95 -5.83 -2.39
CA ASP A 115 13.02 -6.29 -3.43
C ASP A 115 12.42 -7.68 -3.11
N LYS A 116 13.24 -8.63 -2.66
CA LYS A 116 12.78 -9.97 -2.28
C LYS A 116 11.81 -9.94 -1.10
N ILE A 117 12.11 -9.15 -0.06
CA ILE A 117 11.25 -8.97 1.11
C ILE A 117 9.92 -8.35 0.70
N THR A 118 9.94 -7.25 -0.05
CA THR A 118 8.70 -6.59 -0.54
C THR A 118 7.89 -7.53 -1.44
N ASN A 119 8.55 -8.30 -2.30
CA ASN A 119 7.87 -9.31 -3.13
C ASN A 119 7.22 -10.43 -2.29
N TYR A 120 7.87 -10.89 -1.23
CA TYR A 120 7.28 -11.84 -0.29
C TYR A 120 6.05 -11.23 0.39
N LYS A 121 6.17 -10.01 0.92
CA LYS A 121 5.06 -9.26 1.53
C LYS A 121 3.87 -9.12 0.58
N GLU A 122 4.10 -8.78 -0.69
CA GLU A 122 3.05 -8.69 -1.71
C GLU A 122 2.35 -10.03 -1.93
N LYS A 123 3.13 -11.11 -2.06
CA LYS A 123 2.57 -12.46 -2.25
C LYS A 123 1.71 -12.86 -1.07
N VAL A 124 2.16 -12.62 0.16
CA VAL A 124 1.40 -12.91 1.38
C VAL A 124 0.13 -12.07 1.43
N LEU A 125 0.22 -10.75 1.23
CA LEU A 125 -0.95 -9.86 1.25
C LEU A 125 -1.99 -10.33 0.23
N ARG A 126 -1.57 -10.61 -1.01
CA ARG A 126 -2.48 -11.08 -2.07
C ARG A 126 -3.07 -12.45 -1.75
N PHE A 127 -2.27 -13.36 -1.20
CA PHE A 127 -2.74 -14.68 -0.83
C PHE A 127 -3.80 -14.60 0.28
N PHE A 128 -3.51 -13.90 1.37
CA PHE A 128 -4.46 -13.67 2.46
C PHE A 128 -5.70 -12.94 1.93
N SER A 129 -5.52 -11.86 1.15
CA SER A 129 -6.61 -11.12 0.49
C SER A 129 -7.54 -12.09 -0.22
N ASN A 130 -7.04 -12.98 -1.06
CA ASN A 130 -7.87 -13.96 -1.77
C ASN A 130 -8.62 -14.96 -0.86
N ILE A 131 -8.12 -15.22 0.35
CA ILE A 131 -8.77 -16.12 1.32
C ILE A 131 -9.99 -15.45 1.94
N VAL A 132 -9.90 -14.18 2.33
CA VAL A 132 -11.02 -13.46 3.00
C VAL A 132 -11.64 -12.37 2.12
N TYR A 133 -11.37 -12.38 0.82
CA TYR A 133 -12.06 -11.46 -0.08
C TYR A 133 -13.52 -11.88 -0.26
N LYS A 134 -14.41 -10.92 -0.05
CA LYS A 134 -15.82 -10.95 -0.45
C LYS A 134 -16.05 -9.79 -1.42
N PRO A 135 -16.37 -10.05 -2.70
CA PRO A 135 -16.69 -8.98 -3.65
C PRO A 135 -17.96 -8.24 -3.23
N SER A 136 -18.04 -6.95 -3.57
CA SER A 136 -19.30 -6.23 -3.51
C SER A 136 -20.32 -6.83 -4.47
N THR A 137 -21.58 -6.86 -4.05
CA THR A 137 -22.73 -7.24 -4.86
C THR A 137 -23.62 -6.05 -5.20
N HIS A 138 -23.25 -4.84 -4.77
CA HIS A 138 -24.01 -3.62 -5.02
C HIS A 138 -24.05 -3.32 -6.53
N PRO A 139 -25.23 -3.20 -7.16
CA PRO A 139 -25.34 -3.04 -8.61
C PRO A 139 -24.54 -1.86 -9.17
N ASP A 140 -24.59 -0.71 -8.49
CA ASP A 140 -23.84 0.48 -8.91
C ASP A 140 -22.33 0.31 -8.77
N ILE A 141 -21.84 -0.37 -7.74
CA ILE A 141 -20.40 -0.67 -7.60
C ILE A 141 -19.95 -1.59 -8.74
N LEU A 142 -20.76 -2.60 -9.10
CA LEU A 142 -20.45 -3.47 -10.25
C LEU A 142 -20.42 -2.69 -11.57
N LYS A 143 -21.32 -1.70 -11.74
CA LYS A 143 -21.31 -0.81 -12.91
C LYS A 143 -20.04 0.05 -12.94
N ILE A 144 -19.59 0.55 -11.78
CA ILE A 144 -18.33 1.30 -11.66
C ILE A 144 -17.13 0.41 -12.03
N GLU A 145 -17.07 -0.82 -11.53
CA GLU A 145 -16.01 -1.78 -11.90
C GLU A 145 -15.97 -2.04 -13.41
N GLN A 146 -17.14 -2.17 -14.05
CA GLN A 146 -17.25 -2.34 -15.50
C GLN A 146 -16.76 -1.10 -16.26
N ASN A 147 -17.09 0.11 -15.80
CA ASN A 147 -16.63 1.34 -16.41
C ASN A 147 -15.11 1.48 -16.31
N LEU A 148 -14.54 1.26 -15.13
CA LEU A 148 -13.09 1.25 -14.93
C LEU A 148 -12.40 0.17 -15.80
N SER A 149 -13.03 -0.98 -15.99
CA SER A 149 -12.50 -2.02 -16.87
C SER A 149 -12.45 -1.58 -18.34
N LYS A 150 -13.39 -0.75 -18.81
CA LYS A 150 -13.36 -0.17 -20.16
C LYS A 150 -12.21 0.84 -20.31
N GLU A 151 -11.82 1.48 -19.22
CA GLU A 151 -10.65 2.36 -19.14
C GLU A 151 -9.33 1.56 -18.94
N GLY A 152 -9.37 0.22 -19.03
CA GLY A 152 -8.20 -0.65 -18.86
C GLY A 152 -7.79 -0.91 -17.41
N ILE A 153 -8.60 -0.47 -16.44
CA ILE A 153 -8.34 -0.62 -15.01
C ILE A 153 -9.13 -1.80 -14.46
N LYS A 154 -8.44 -2.83 -13.97
CA LYS A 154 -9.09 -3.93 -13.26
C LYS A 154 -9.34 -3.54 -11.80
N ALA A 155 -10.51 -2.96 -11.54
CA ALA A 155 -10.98 -2.64 -10.20
C ALA A 155 -11.68 -3.85 -9.55
N LYS A 156 -11.51 -4.03 -8.24
CA LYS A 156 -12.38 -4.89 -7.42
C LYS A 156 -12.64 -4.29 -6.04
N PHE A 157 -13.89 -4.03 -5.75
CA PHE A 157 -14.38 -3.53 -4.47
C PHE A 157 -14.97 -4.67 -3.65
N SER A 158 -14.68 -4.68 -2.35
CA SER A 158 -15.23 -5.65 -1.41
C SER A 158 -16.63 -5.26 -0.99
N ASP A 159 -17.37 -6.20 -0.42
CA ASP A 159 -18.68 -5.98 0.22
C ASP A 159 -18.68 -4.90 1.31
N ARG A 160 -17.52 -4.62 1.92
CA ARG A 160 -17.30 -3.50 2.86
C ARG A 160 -17.02 -2.14 2.22
N SER A 161 -16.99 -2.06 0.89
CA SER A 161 -16.73 -0.78 0.22
C SER A 161 -18.03 -0.01 0.08
N SER A 162 -18.04 1.27 0.48
CA SER A 162 -19.19 2.13 0.23
C SER A 162 -19.30 2.48 -1.26
N LEU A 163 -20.52 2.77 -1.70
CA LEU A 163 -20.77 3.27 -3.05
C LEU A 163 -20.04 4.59 -3.30
N ASP A 164 -20.03 5.49 -2.31
CA ASP A 164 -19.36 6.78 -2.41
C ASP A 164 -17.87 6.63 -2.62
N PHE A 165 -17.23 5.62 -2.01
CA PHE A 165 -15.82 5.34 -2.27
C PHE A 165 -15.57 4.93 -3.72
N ALA A 166 -16.42 4.02 -4.22
CA ALA A 166 -16.29 3.54 -5.58
C ALA A 166 -16.45 4.68 -6.59
N LYS A 167 -17.43 5.58 -6.36
CA LYS A 167 -17.64 6.80 -7.16
C LYS A 167 -16.44 7.73 -7.10
N LEU A 168 -15.99 8.07 -5.89
CA LEU A 168 -14.82 8.94 -5.66
C LEU A 168 -13.57 8.39 -6.35
N THR A 169 -13.36 7.07 -6.30
CA THR A 169 -12.27 6.38 -6.99
C THR A 169 -12.39 6.54 -8.49
N GLN A 170 -13.57 6.29 -9.06
CA GLN A 170 -13.78 6.42 -10.50
C GLN A 170 -13.53 7.87 -10.96
N GLU A 171 -14.15 8.84 -10.30
CA GLU A 171 -14.01 10.25 -10.65
C GLU A 171 -12.55 10.71 -10.55
N THR A 172 -11.85 10.31 -9.48
CA THR A 172 -10.44 10.69 -9.30
C THR A 172 -9.56 10.13 -10.41
N LEU A 173 -9.75 8.86 -10.81
CA LEU A 173 -8.96 8.26 -11.88
C LEU A 173 -9.24 8.90 -13.23
N GLN A 174 -10.50 9.26 -13.49
CA GLN A 174 -10.86 10.00 -14.70
C GLN A 174 -10.22 11.39 -14.75
N GLU A 175 -10.16 12.10 -13.62
CA GLU A 175 -9.43 13.37 -13.51
C GLU A 175 -7.92 13.19 -13.77
N ILE A 176 -7.30 12.20 -13.14
CA ILE A 176 -5.87 11.93 -13.32
C ILE A 176 -5.55 11.61 -14.78
N ASN A 177 -6.40 10.82 -15.44
CA ASN A 177 -6.25 10.49 -16.86
C ASN A 177 -6.35 11.73 -17.75
N LYS A 178 -7.34 12.60 -17.48
CA LYS A 178 -7.52 13.88 -18.20
C LYS A 178 -6.30 14.80 -18.03
N GLN A 179 -5.64 14.75 -16.88
CA GLN A 179 -4.40 15.48 -16.62
C GLN A 179 -3.16 14.82 -17.24
N GLY A 180 -3.31 13.75 -18.03
CA GLY A 180 -2.23 13.16 -18.82
C GLY A 180 -1.32 12.19 -18.07
N TYR A 181 -1.72 11.73 -16.88
CA TYR A 181 -0.94 10.77 -16.11
C TYR A 181 -1.34 9.33 -16.39
N ASP A 182 -0.40 8.41 -16.17
CA ASP A 182 -0.69 6.97 -16.21
C ASP A 182 -1.63 6.56 -15.08
N LEU A 183 -2.50 5.61 -15.40
CA LEU A 183 -3.44 5.02 -14.45
C LEU A 183 -2.93 3.67 -13.94
N PRO A 184 -3.26 3.31 -12.69
CA PRO A 184 -2.99 1.98 -12.17
C PRO A 184 -3.77 0.92 -12.93
N LYS A 185 -3.08 -0.12 -13.42
CA LYS A 185 -3.72 -1.26 -14.10
C LYS A 185 -4.70 -2.03 -13.21
N ARG A 186 -4.55 -1.92 -11.89
CA ARG A 186 -5.31 -2.70 -10.89
C ARG A 186 -5.53 -1.89 -9.62
N ILE A 187 -6.78 -1.86 -9.16
CA ILE A 187 -7.17 -1.27 -7.89
C ILE A 187 -8.01 -2.28 -7.13
N TYR A 188 -7.66 -2.52 -5.87
CA TYR A 188 -8.39 -3.45 -5.03
C TYR A 188 -8.67 -2.83 -3.68
N THR A 189 -9.87 -3.03 -3.13
CA THR A 189 -10.05 -2.85 -1.68
C THR A 189 -9.67 -4.15 -0.99
N SER A 190 -8.69 -4.08 -0.10
CA SER A 190 -8.23 -5.25 0.65
C SER A 190 -8.87 -5.25 2.03
N PRO A 191 -9.59 -6.32 2.43
CA PRO A 191 -10.14 -6.44 3.77
C PRO A 191 -9.05 -6.47 4.88
N PHE A 192 -7.77 -6.63 4.51
CA PHE A 192 -6.62 -6.66 5.43
C PHE A 192 -6.05 -5.32 5.81
N LEU A 193 -6.15 -4.33 4.92
CA LEU A 193 -5.50 -3.04 5.18
C LEU A 193 -6.13 -2.33 6.38
N GLY A 194 -7.34 -2.78 6.80
CA GLY A 194 -8.05 -2.45 8.04
C GLY A 194 -7.21 -2.43 9.33
N ILE A 195 -6.11 -3.20 9.38
CA ILE A 195 -5.35 -3.39 10.61
C ILE A 195 -3.98 -2.69 10.56
N THR A 196 -3.47 -2.29 9.39
CA THR A 196 -2.06 -1.80 9.30
C THR A 196 -1.84 -0.48 8.55
N THR A 197 -2.71 -0.03 7.64
CA THR A 197 -2.49 1.21 6.83
C THR A 197 -3.77 1.71 6.13
N LYS A 198 -3.79 2.98 5.69
CA LYS A 198 -4.94 3.62 4.99
C LYS A 198 -5.09 3.12 3.54
N ALA A 199 -3.97 2.97 2.85
CA ALA A 199 -3.82 2.34 1.54
C ALA A 199 -2.35 1.94 1.38
N VAL A 200 -2.05 1.08 0.40
CA VAL A 200 -0.69 0.61 0.13
C VAL A 200 -0.47 0.45 -1.36
N VAL A 201 0.60 1.08 -1.84
CA VAL A 201 1.33 0.70 -3.04
C VAL A 201 2.65 0.02 -2.64
N MET A 202 2.84 -1.24 -3.04
CA MET A 202 4.10 -1.93 -2.78
C MET A 202 5.17 -1.51 -3.79
N MET A 203 5.93 -0.48 -3.41
CA MET A 203 7.06 0.06 -4.16
C MET A 203 8.29 -0.83 -4.00
N LYS A 204 8.97 -1.13 -5.11
CA LYS A 204 10.12 -2.04 -5.15
C LYS A 204 11.30 -1.39 -5.86
N PRO A 205 12.55 -1.70 -5.48
CA PRO A 205 13.73 -1.16 -6.13
C PRO A 205 13.77 -1.47 -7.64
N ASN A 206 13.58 -2.75 -7.98
CA ASN A 206 13.80 -3.27 -9.34
C ASN A 206 12.50 -3.53 -10.12
N ASN A 207 11.34 -3.27 -9.53
CA ASN A 207 10.06 -3.72 -10.08
C ASN A 207 8.99 -2.63 -9.93
N THR A 208 8.14 -2.55 -10.93
CA THR A 208 6.99 -1.63 -10.90
C THR A 208 5.89 -2.16 -9.98
N ALA A 209 5.20 -1.27 -9.27
CA ALA A 209 3.99 -1.67 -8.56
C ALA A 209 2.95 -2.21 -9.55
N LYS A 210 2.22 -3.24 -9.14
CA LYS A 210 1.23 -3.93 -10.00
C LYS A 210 -0.22 -3.59 -9.66
N ALA A 211 -0.46 -3.03 -8.49
CA ALA A 211 -1.79 -2.71 -7.99
C ALA A 211 -1.70 -1.68 -6.86
N ILE A 212 -2.78 -0.93 -6.69
CA ILE A 212 -3.05 -0.14 -5.48
C ILE A 212 -4.05 -0.91 -4.63
N PHE A 213 -3.78 -0.97 -3.32
CA PHE A 213 -4.69 -1.60 -2.36
C PHE A 213 -5.23 -0.55 -1.39
N PHE A 214 -6.55 -0.44 -1.29
CA PHE A 214 -7.23 0.49 -0.40
C PHE A 214 -7.85 -0.24 0.80
N ASN A 215 -7.89 0.42 1.96
CA ASN A 215 -8.54 -0.10 3.17
C ASN A 215 -10.03 0.28 3.21
N PRO A 216 -10.96 -0.65 2.93
CA PRO A 216 -12.38 -0.32 2.85
C PRO A 216 -12.94 0.20 4.19
N THR A 217 -12.45 -0.28 5.33
CA THR A 217 -12.95 0.11 6.66
C THR A 217 -12.52 1.52 7.06
N PHE A 218 -11.26 1.89 6.79
CA PHE A 218 -10.79 3.26 7.00
C PHE A 218 -11.61 4.21 6.13
N ILE A 219 -11.77 3.84 4.86
CA ILE A 219 -12.43 4.70 3.90
C ILE A 219 -13.94 4.84 4.18
N GLU A 220 -14.65 3.80 4.60
CA GLU A 220 -16.07 3.90 4.96
C GLU A 220 -16.31 4.81 6.17
N LYS A 221 -15.47 4.69 7.21
CA LYS A 221 -15.54 5.57 8.39
C LYS A 221 -15.20 7.01 8.03
N THR A 222 -14.21 7.19 7.15
CA THR A 222 -13.78 8.51 6.70
C THR A 222 -14.77 9.13 5.73
N LEU A 223 -15.43 8.39 4.83
CA LEU A 223 -16.31 8.94 3.78
C LEU A 223 -17.57 9.63 4.27
N LYS A 224 -18.15 9.18 5.39
CA LYS A 224 -19.28 9.90 6.02
C LYS A 224 -18.89 11.32 6.46
N SER A 225 -17.60 11.61 6.55
CA SER A 225 -17.04 12.91 6.96
C SER A 225 -15.75 13.25 6.22
N ILE A 226 -15.55 12.78 4.98
CA ILE A 226 -14.20 12.81 4.37
C ILE A 226 -13.76 14.23 4.11
N GLU A 227 -14.69 15.10 3.76
CA GLU A 227 -14.47 16.53 3.60
C GLU A 227 -13.94 17.12 4.91
N ASN A 228 -14.66 16.94 6.02
CA ASN A 228 -14.24 17.43 7.34
C ASN A 228 -12.91 16.81 7.80
N TYR A 229 -12.69 15.52 7.54
CA TYR A 229 -11.45 14.85 7.85
C TYR A 229 -10.28 15.44 7.05
N MET A 230 -10.47 15.64 5.75
CA MET A 230 -9.44 16.16 4.85
C MET A 230 -9.12 17.63 5.14
N VAL A 231 -10.15 18.47 5.35
CA VAL A 231 -9.98 19.86 5.81
C VAL A 231 -9.22 19.88 7.12
N GLY A 232 -9.63 19.08 8.11
CA GLY A 232 -8.93 19.01 9.40
C GLY A 232 -7.48 18.56 9.27
N LYS A 233 -7.17 17.59 8.40
CA LYS A 233 -5.79 17.15 8.16
C LYS A 233 -4.97 18.20 7.40
N TYR A 234 -5.57 18.89 6.45
CA TYR A 234 -4.93 19.98 5.72
C TYR A 234 -4.60 21.17 6.63
N LEU A 235 -5.56 21.64 7.44
CA LEU A 235 -5.37 22.75 8.38
C LEU A 235 -4.30 22.46 9.44
N ASN A 236 -4.16 21.20 9.84
CA ASN A 236 -3.08 20.75 10.73
C ASN A 236 -1.74 20.51 10.01
N GLY A 237 -1.64 20.85 8.72
CA GLY A 237 -0.43 20.66 7.91
C GLY A 237 -0.07 19.19 7.64
N ILE A 238 -0.97 18.24 7.91
CA ILE A 238 -0.69 16.81 7.77
C ILE A 238 -0.72 16.40 6.30
N PHE A 239 -1.69 16.89 5.52
CA PHE A 239 -1.81 16.59 4.08
C PHE A 239 -1.56 17.81 3.23
N SER A 240 -1.11 17.57 1.99
CA SER A 240 -0.83 18.66 1.06
C SER A 240 -2.09 19.34 0.53
N THR A 241 -3.27 18.72 0.59
CA THR A 241 -4.54 19.32 0.15
C THR A 241 -5.72 18.89 1.02
N GLU A 242 -6.79 19.69 1.01
CA GLU A 242 -8.07 19.37 1.68
C GLU A 242 -9.05 18.59 0.80
N ASN A 243 -8.67 18.27 -0.44
CA ASN A 243 -9.56 17.60 -1.38
C ASN A 243 -9.86 16.16 -0.90
N PRO A 244 -11.13 15.72 -0.84
CA PRO A 244 -11.50 14.31 -0.58
C PRO A 244 -10.76 13.27 -1.46
N LYS A 245 -10.37 13.68 -2.67
CA LYS A 245 -9.65 12.84 -3.64
C LYS A 245 -8.16 12.66 -3.29
N HIS A 246 -7.62 13.44 -2.35
CA HIS A 246 -6.20 13.47 -1.99
C HIS A 246 -5.61 12.08 -1.74
N ILE A 247 -6.26 11.24 -0.92
CA ILE A 247 -5.75 9.90 -0.58
C ILE A 247 -5.59 9.05 -1.84
N ILE A 248 -6.54 9.11 -2.77
CA ILE A 248 -6.48 8.35 -4.02
C ILE A 248 -5.38 8.92 -4.93
N LYS A 249 -5.27 10.25 -5.02
CA LYS A 249 -4.21 10.95 -5.77
C LYS A 249 -2.82 10.60 -5.22
N HIS A 250 -2.64 10.61 -3.91
CA HIS A 250 -1.42 10.24 -3.20
C HIS A 250 -0.95 8.82 -3.57
N GLU A 251 -1.85 7.83 -3.46
CA GLU A 251 -1.51 6.44 -3.81
C GLU A 251 -1.23 6.27 -5.32
N VAL A 252 -1.93 6.99 -6.19
CA VAL A 252 -1.59 7.01 -7.62
C VAL A 252 -0.23 7.66 -7.87
N GLY A 253 0.16 8.65 -7.06
CA GLY A 253 1.50 9.22 -7.04
C GLY A 253 2.58 8.17 -6.75
N HIS A 254 2.41 7.37 -5.70
CA HIS A 254 3.29 6.22 -5.43
C HIS A 254 3.31 5.20 -6.56
N TYR A 255 2.14 4.89 -7.14
CA TYR A 255 2.05 3.97 -8.28
C TYR A 255 2.88 4.47 -9.47
N ASN A 256 2.68 5.72 -9.88
CA ASN A 256 3.38 6.34 -11.01
C ASN A 256 4.87 6.50 -10.73
N HIS A 257 5.24 6.86 -9.50
CA HIS A 257 6.65 6.93 -9.10
C HIS A 257 7.33 5.56 -9.25
N SER A 258 6.66 4.47 -8.84
CA SER A 258 7.21 3.12 -9.00
C SER A 258 7.37 2.67 -10.47
N GLN A 259 6.67 3.28 -11.42
CA GLN A 259 6.82 2.94 -12.85
C GLN A 259 8.13 3.45 -13.44
N LYS A 260 8.75 4.46 -12.83
CA LYS A 260 10.02 5.04 -13.28
C LYS A 260 11.25 4.23 -12.86
N GLY A 261 11.07 3.19 -12.04
CA GLY A 261 12.15 2.42 -11.45
C GLY A 261 12.80 3.17 -10.29
N LEU A 262 12.89 2.53 -9.13
CA LEU A 262 13.34 3.20 -7.89
C LEU A 262 14.77 2.81 -7.51
N LYS A 263 15.41 1.96 -8.32
CA LYS A 263 16.69 1.33 -7.99
C LYS A 263 17.75 2.36 -7.58
N SER A 264 17.87 3.47 -8.29
CA SER A 264 18.84 4.53 -7.99
C SER A 264 18.62 5.15 -6.61
N LEU A 265 17.36 5.45 -6.23
CA LEU A 265 17.02 5.99 -4.92
C LEU A 265 17.36 4.99 -3.80
N TYR A 266 17.06 3.71 -4.00
CA TYR A 266 17.42 2.66 -3.04
C TYR A 266 18.94 2.48 -2.93
N LEU A 267 19.69 2.52 -4.03
CA LEU A 267 21.15 2.44 -4.01
C LEU A 267 21.76 3.63 -3.27
N GLN A 268 21.25 4.84 -3.51
CA GLN A 268 21.68 6.04 -2.78
C GLN A 268 21.42 5.89 -1.28
N TYR A 269 20.21 5.48 -0.90
CA TYR A 269 19.84 5.24 0.50
C TYR A 269 20.77 4.23 1.18
N PHE A 270 20.99 3.06 0.59
CA PHE A 270 21.85 2.03 1.18
C PHE A 270 23.34 2.43 1.19
N SER A 271 23.79 3.23 0.21
CA SER A 271 25.14 3.81 0.23
C SER A 271 25.33 4.79 1.38
N GLY A 272 24.30 5.59 1.69
CA GLY A 272 24.27 6.48 2.85
C GLY A 272 24.45 5.72 4.16
N ILE A 273 23.69 4.63 4.35
CA ILE A 273 23.82 3.77 5.54
C ILE A 273 25.24 3.21 5.67
N ALA A 274 25.81 2.69 4.57
CA ALA A 274 27.15 2.08 4.58
C ALA A 274 28.26 3.09 4.93
N SER A 275 28.08 4.36 4.57
CA SER A 275 29.09 5.41 4.73
C SER A 275 29.05 6.15 6.08
N SER A 276 28.02 5.95 6.91
CA SER A 276 27.77 6.67 8.19
C SER A 276 27.73 8.21 8.12
N ARG A 277 27.79 8.80 6.93
CA ARG A 277 27.74 10.25 6.70
C ARG A 277 26.29 10.64 6.42
N GLU A 278 25.72 11.51 7.26
CA GLU A 278 24.39 12.12 7.05
C GLU A 278 24.27 12.80 5.67
N SER A 279 25.39 13.14 5.01
CA SER A 279 25.43 13.81 3.71
C SER A 279 24.96 12.98 2.51
N ASN A 280 24.71 11.68 2.68
CA ASN A 280 24.40 10.75 1.58
C ASN A 280 22.94 10.23 1.58
N THR A 281 22.06 10.79 2.40
CA THR A 281 20.63 10.46 2.38
C THR A 281 19.96 11.01 1.12
N VAL A 282 18.83 10.41 0.73
CA VAL A 282 18.06 10.86 -0.46
C VAL A 282 17.50 12.27 -0.24
N LEU A 283 16.93 12.49 0.95
CA LEU A 283 16.51 13.80 1.46
C LEU A 283 17.51 14.28 2.51
N THR A 284 17.96 15.54 2.42
CA THR A 284 18.73 16.19 3.48
C THR A 284 17.79 16.82 4.52
N LYS A 285 18.30 17.13 5.72
CA LYS A 285 17.53 17.82 6.77
C LYS A 285 16.91 19.14 6.27
N ASP A 286 17.64 19.91 5.45
CA ASP A 286 17.12 21.15 4.88
C ASP A 286 15.96 20.90 3.89
N MET A 287 16.06 19.82 3.08
CA MET A 287 14.97 19.41 2.19
C MET A 287 13.74 18.97 2.99
N GLU A 288 13.92 18.20 4.06
CA GLU A 288 12.83 17.77 4.95
C GLU A 288 12.12 18.97 5.58
N GLN A 289 12.87 19.93 6.13
CA GLN A 289 12.29 21.15 6.70
C GLN A 289 11.52 21.96 5.65
N LEU A 290 12.06 22.06 4.44
CA LEU A 290 11.40 22.75 3.33
C LEU A 290 10.09 22.04 2.93
N LEU A 291 10.10 20.71 2.83
CA LEU A 291 8.92 19.88 2.52
C LEU A 291 7.86 20.00 3.62
N LYS A 292 8.25 19.85 4.90
CA LYS A 292 7.33 19.96 6.04
C LYS A 292 6.64 21.32 6.09
N LYS A 293 7.37 22.40 5.76
CA LYS A 293 6.84 23.77 5.77
C LYS A 293 5.94 24.10 4.57
N ASN A 294 6.24 23.59 3.38
CA ASN A 294 5.62 24.07 2.14
C ASN A 294 4.73 23.01 1.44
N VAL A 295 4.81 21.75 1.83
CA VAL A 295 4.03 20.64 1.26
C VAL A 295 3.10 20.08 2.31
N SER A 296 3.64 19.30 3.27
CA SER A 296 2.93 18.72 4.40
C SER A 296 3.90 18.01 5.35
N GLU A 297 3.47 17.76 6.59
CA GLU A 297 4.18 16.90 7.52
C GLU A 297 4.30 15.48 6.99
N PHE A 298 3.24 14.96 6.35
CA PHE A 298 3.26 13.60 5.80
C PHE A 298 4.25 13.44 4.65
N ALA A 299 4.62 14.52 3.93
CA ALA A 299 5.67 14.48 2.92
C ALA A 299 7.04 14.04 3.47
N THR A 300 7.23 14.12 4.79
CA THR A 300 8.46 13.73 5.50
C THR A 300 8.32 12.45 6.33
N ASN A 301 7.19 11.74 6.20
CA ASN A 301 6.91 10.55 6.99
C ASN A 301 7.74 9.32 6.57
N ASP A 302 8.09 9.21 5.28
CA ASP A 302 9.18 8.34 4.78
C ASP A 302 10.45 9.17 4.57
N ASP A 303 11.13 9.44 5.68
CA ASP A 303 12.36 10.22 5.79
C ASP A 303 13.53 9.68 4.94
N LYS A 304 13.47 8.42 4.51
CA LYS A 304 14.63 7.70 3.97
C LYS A 304 14.74 7.74 2.44
N LEU A 305 13.61 7.66 1.74
CA LEU A 305 13.57 7.55 0.28
C LEU A 305 12.79 8.69 -0.40
N GLY A 306 12.10 9.54 0.38
CA GLY A 306 11.28 10.63 -0.15
C GLY A 306 10.08 10.16 -0.98
N LEU A 307 9.60 8.94 -0.76
CA LEU A 307 8.46 8.40 -1.50
C LEU A 307 7.19 9.17 -1.18
N ASP A 308 6.96 9.47 0.10
CA ASP A 308 5.81 10.26 0.56
C ASP A 308 5.90 11.71 0.06
N ALA A 309 7.10 12.29 -0.02
CA ALA A 309 7.30 13.62 -0.61
C ALA A 309 6.81 13.66 -2.07
N VAL A 310 7.14 12.64 -2.86
CA VAL A 310 6.67 12.53 -4.25
C VAL A 310 5.14 12.39 -4.29
N ALA A 311 4.55 11.55 -3.45
CA ALA A 311 3.11 11.33 -3.43
C ALA A 311 2.32 12.59 -3.00
N GLU A 312 2.80 13.31 -1.98
CA GLU A 312 2.18 14.54 -1.47
C GLU A 312 2.27 15.70 -2.46
N ILE A 313 3.44 15.89 -3.10
CA ILE A 313 3.61 16.91 -4.15
C ILE A 313 2.72 16.55 -5.35
N PHE A 314 2.70 15.28 -5.77
CA PHE A 314 1.86 14.81 -6.88
C PHE A 314 0.37 15.08 -6.62
N ALA A 315 -0.13 14.76 -5.43
CA ALA A 315 -1.52 15.06 -5.06
C ALA A 315 -1.83 16.56 -5.11
N GLY A 316 -0.91 17.40 -4.60
CA GLY A 316 -1.04 18.85 -4.67
C GLY A 316 -1.07 19.40 -6.10
N LEU A 317 -0.19 18.92 -6.97
CA LEU A 317 -0.15 19.32 -8.38
C LEU A 317 -1.46 18.98 -9.11
N LEU A 318 -2.02 17.79 -8.86
CA LEU A 318 -3.30 17.36 -9.41
C LEU A 318 -4.51 18.16 -8.90
N ASP A 319 -4.35 18.86 -7.77
CA ASP A 319 -5.32 19.80 -7.21
C ASP A 319 -5.01 21.25 -7.59
N GLY A 320 -4.06 21.48 -8.50
CA GLY A 320 -3.71 22.81 -9.00
C GLY A 320 -2.78 23.62 -8.09
N LYS A 321 -2.19 23.03 -7.05
CA LYS A 321 -1.17 23.73 -6.25
C LYS A 321 0.05 24.06 -7.09
N ILE A 322 0.52 25.30 -6.98
CA ILE A 322 1.76 25.77 -7.58
C ILE A 322 2.83 25.78 -6.48
N TYR A 323 3.80 24.87 -6.59
CA TYR A 323 4.92 24.81 -5.66
C TYR A 323 6.08 25.69 -6.14
N LYS A 324 6.82 26.25 -5.18
CA LYS A 324 8.06 27.01 -5.45
C LYS A 324 9.09 26.13 -6.16
N SER A 325 9.98 26.77 -6.95
CA SER A 325 11.05 26.08 -7.70
C SER A 325 11.84 25.08 -6.86
N GLN A 326 12.23 25.46 -5.64
CA GLN A 326 12.99 24.60 -4.72
C GLN A 326 12.25 23.28 -4.39
N ILE A 327 10.93 23.30 -4.23
CA ILE A 327 10.12 22.08 -4.01
C ILE A 327 10.05 21.24 -5.29
N MET A 328 9.87 21.90 -6.44
CA MET A 328 9.85 21.22 -7.73
C MET A 328 11.21 20.61 -8.11
N ASP A 329 12.31 21.20 -7.65
CA ASP A 329 13.66 20.67 -7.84
C ASP A 329 13.88 19.42 -6.99
N ILE A 330 13.39 19.41 -5.75
CA ILE A 330 13.33 18.18 -4.93
C ILE A 330 12.47 17.12 -5.62
N TYR A 331 11.27 17.48 -6.09
CA TYR A 331 10.38 16.56 -6.79
C TYR A 331 11.04 15.91 -8.00
N LYS A 332 11.73 16.69 -8.83
CA LYS A 332 12.50 16.20 -9.99
C LYS A 332 13.66 15.31 -9.56
N LYS A 333 14.43 15.70 -8.53
CA LYS A 333 15.54 14.91 -7.97
C LYS A 333 15.07 13.53 -7.51
N LEU A 334 13.87 13.46 -6.94
CA LEU A 334 13.23 12.21 -6.51
C LEU A 334 12.53 11.45 -7.65
N ASN A 335 12.76 11.79 -8.91
CA ASN A 335 12.09 11.18 -10.06
C ASN A 335 10.56 11.29 -10.04
N GLY A 336 10.03 12.39 -9.49
CA GLY A 336 8.60 12.66 -9.43
C GLY A 336 7.87 12.50 -10.78
N PRO A 337 6.70 11.84 -10.83
CA PRO A 337 5.90 11.71 -12.06
C PRO A 337 5.55 13.07 -12.68
N MET A 338 5.64 13.16 -14.00
CA MET A 338 5.18 14.33 -14.76
C MET A 338 4.08 13.85 -15.72
N PRO A 339 3.12 14.71 -16.10
CA PRO A 339 2.11 14.33 -17.07
C PRO A 339 2.83 13.98 -18.38
N LYS A 340 2.26 13.06 -19.16
CA LYS A 340 2.74 12.81 -20.52
C LYS A 340 2.72 14.13 -21.26
N SER A 341 3.81 14.47 -21.95
CA SER A 341 3.78 15.62 -22.84
C SER A 341 2.58 15.44 -23.76
N THR A 342 1.65 16.39 -23.73
CA THR A 342 0.71 16.55 -24.83
C THR A 342 1.59 16.77 -26.04
N LYS A 343 1.72 15.76 -26.90
CA LYS A 343 2.21 15.99 -28.26
C LYS A 343 1.18 16.94 -28.87
N ASN A 344 1.49 18.24 -28.83
CA ASN A 344 0.84 19.23 -29.65
C ASN A 344 1.27 18.99 -31.10
#